data_AF-A0A725A9Y8-F1
#
_entry.id   AF-A0A725A9Y8-F1
#
_cell.length_a   1.000
_cell.length_b   1.000
_cell.length_c   1.000
_cell.angle_alpha   90.00
_cell.angle_beta   90.00
_cell.angle_gamma   90.00
#
_symmetry.space_group_name_H-M   'P 1'
#
loop_
_entity.id
_entity.type
_entity.pdbx_description
1 polymer ?
#
loop_
_entity_poly.entity_id
_entity_poly.type
_entity_poly.pdbx_seq_one_letter_code
_entity_poly.pdbx_strand_id
1 'polypeptide(L)'
;LALRFMDIRKRIYKFPKMGVKAKMIAVTTTSGTGSEVTPFAVVTDDATGQKYPLADYALTPDMAIVDANLVMDMPKSLCAFGGLDAVTHALEAYVSVLASEFSDGQALQALKLLKENL
;
A
#
# COMPACT_ATOMS: atom_id res chain seq x y z
N LEU A 1 -19.91 9.89 -13.98
CA LEU A 1 -19.79 8.89 -12.90
C LEU A 1 -18.36 8.94 -12.34
N ALA A 2 -18.17 9.46 -11.13
CA ALA A 2 -16.91 9.31 -10.41
C ALA A 2 -16.83 7.88 -9.90
N LEU A 3 -16.07 7.04 -10.59
CA LEU A 3 -15.80 5.67 -10.15
C LEU A 3 -14.94 5.78 -8.89
N ARG A 4 -15.47 5.33 -7.74
CA ARG A 4 -14.86 5.48 -6.41
C ARG A 4 -13.43 4.91 -6.28
N PHE A 5 -12.95 4.13 -7.25
CA PHE A 5 -11.67 3.42 -7.17
C PHE A 5 -10.85 3.33 -8.47
N MET A 6 -11.38 3.71 -9.63
CA MET A 6 -10.71 3.39 -10.91
C MET A 6 -9.69 4.41 -11.41
N ASP A 7 -9.68 5.62 -10.87
CA ASP A 7 -8.71 6.62 -11.32
C ASP A 7 -8.42 7.60 -10.18
N ILE A 8 -7.32 7.38 -9.47
CA ILE A 8 -6.83 8.30 -8.42
C ILE A 8 -6.50 9.70 -8.97
N ARG A 9 -6.43 9.87 -10.30
CA ARG A 9 -6.31 11.18 -10.95
C ARG A 9 -7.66 11.89 -11.07
N LYS A 10 -8.79 11.18 -11.00
CA LYS A 10 -10.15 11.74 -10.91
C LYS A 10 -10.45 12.10 -9.44
N ARG A 11 -9.70 13.08 -8.95
CA ARG A 11 -9.76 13.58 -7.57
C ARG A 11 -11.17 14.05 -7.21
N ILE A 12 -11.72 13.54 -6.12
CA ILE A 12 -12.94 14.09 -5.49
C ILE A 12 -12.58 15.29 -4.61
N TYR A 13 -11.34 15.35 -4.10
CA TYR A 13 -10.81 16.42 -3.27
C TYR A 13 -9.33 16.68 -3.62
N LYS A 14 -8.90 17.95 -3.65
CA LYS A 14 -7.52 18.33 -3.98
C LYS A 14 -6.71 18.44 -2.70
N PHE A 15 -5.70 17.58 -2.52
CA PHE A 15 -4.77 17.71 -1.42
C PHE A 15 -3.92 18.99 -1.58
N PRO A 16 -3.65 19.71 -0.48
CA PRO A 16 -2.70 20.81 -0.49
C PRO A 16 -1.29 20.29 -0.83
N LYS A 17 -0.38 21.18 -1.23
CA LYS A 17 1.02 20.80 -1.40
C LYS A 17 1.61 20.39 -0.04
N MET A 18 1.82 19.10 0.14
CA MET A 18 2.44 18.50 1.33
C MET A 18 3.98 18.59 1.25
N GLY A 19 4.67 18.21 2.32
CA GLY A 19 6.14 18.17 2.34
C GLY A 19 6.84 19.52 2.58
N VAL A 20 6.08 20.60 2.85
CA VAL A 20 6.64 21.95 3.08
C VAL A 20 7.11 22.13 4.53
N LYS A 21 6.32 21.68 5.50
CA LYS A 21 6.65 21.80 6.94
C LYS A 21 7.51 20.65 7.44
N ALA A 22 7.25 19.45 6.97
CA ALA A 22 7.91 18.22 7.39
C ALA A 22 7.91 17.22 6.24
N LYS A 23 8.87 16.31 6.29
CA LYS A 23 8.97 15.13 5.41
C LYS A 23 8.36 13.93 6.10
N MET A 24 7.72 13.06 5.33
CA MET A 24 7.16 11.81 5.84
C MET A 24 8.15 10.68 5.60
N ILE A 25 8.58 10.02 6.68
CA ILE A 25 9.40 8.81 6.62
C ILE A 25 8.57 7.67 7.19
N ALA A 26 8.40 6.60 6.41
CA ALA A 26 7.67 5.41 6.84
C ALA A 26 8.66 4.27 7.12
N VAL A 27 8.55 3.67 8.30
CA VAL A 27 9.32 2.48 8.70
C VAL A 27 8.32 1.36 8.91
N THR A 28 8.35 0.35 8.04
CA THR A 28 7.42 -0.78 8.13
C THR A 28 7.95 -1.85 9.09
N THR A 29 7.05 -2.42 9.89
CA THR A 29 7.33 -3.51 10.83
C THR A 29 6.43 -4.71 10.56
N THR A 30 5.84 -4.80 9.37
CA THR A 30 5.02 -5.94 8.92
C THR A 30 5.33 -6.24 7.46
N SER A 31 5.21 -7.51 7.06
CA SER A 31 5.49 -7.95 5.70
C SER A 31 4.21 -8.13 4.87
N GLY A 32 3.41 -7.06 4.69
CA GLY A 32 2.12 -7.18 4.00
C GLY A 32 1.57 -5.92 3.34
N THR A 33 1.30 -4.88 4.13
CA THR A 33 0.45 -3.76 3.67
C THR A 33 1.04 -2.95 2.52
N GLY A 34 2.38 -2.81 2.45
CA GLY A 34 3.07 -1.96 1.47
C GLY A 34 2.70 -0.48 1.57
N SER A 35 2.11 -0.04 2.69
CA SER A 35 1.63 1.33 2.87
C SER A 35 2.75 2.36 2.80
N GLU A 36 3.99 1.95 3.06
CA GLU A 36 5.18 2.79 3.03
C GLU A 36 5.54 3.32 1.62
N VAL A 37 5.02 2.70 0.55
CA VAL A 37 5.25 3.14 -0.84
C VAL A 37 3.98 3.57 -1.59
N THR A 38 2.82 3.52 -0.95
CA THR A 38 1.55 3.79 -1.63
C THR A 38 0.95 5.16 -1.27
N PRO A 39 0.11 5.74 -2.16
CA PRO A 39 -0.62 6.97 -1.89
C PRO A 39 -1.92 6.76 -1.10
N PHE A 40 -2.13 5.57 -0.52
CA PHE A 40 -3.39 5.17 0.11
C PHE A 40 -3.34 5.31 1.62
N ALA A 41 -4.40 5.85 2.20
CA ALA A 41 -4.64 5.85 3.63
C ALA A 41 -6.11 5.51 3.89
N VAL A 42 -6.39 4.70 4.91
CA VAL A 42 -7.77 4.39 5.32
C VAL A 42 -7.99 4.88 6.74
N VAL A 43 -8.98 5.74 6.92
CA VAL A 43 -9.36 6.27 8.23
C VAL A 43 -10.79 5.85 8.52
N THR A 44 -11.07 5.40 9.75
CA THR A 44 -12.43 5.07 10.19
C THR A 44 -13.02 6.27 10.90
N ASP A 45 -14.25 6.66 10.56
CA ASP A 45 -15.01 7.63 11.34
C ASP A 45 -15.60 6.96 12.57
N ASP A 46 -15.13 7.34 13.76
CA ASP A 46 -15.53 6.72 15.03
C ASP A 46 -17.02 6.90 15.34
N ALA A 47 -17.66 7.94 14.80
CA ALA A 47 -19.09 8.18 15.04
C ALA A 47 -20.00 7.25 14.21
N THR A 48 -19.56 6.89 13.01
CA THR A 48 -20.37 6.11 12.05
C THR A 48 -19.85 4.69 11.81
N GLY A 49 -18.61 4.40 12.22
CA GLY A 49 -17.90 3.17 11.90
C GLY A 49 -17.50 3.04 10.42
N GLN A 50 -17.76 4.07 9.60
CA GLN A 50 -17.51 4.02 8.17
C GLN A 50 -16.02 4.21 7.88
N LYS A 51 -15.45 3.33 7.04
CA LYS A 51 -14.08 3.45 6.53
C LYS A 51 -14.04 4.38 5.31
N TYR A 52 -13.19 5.39 5.38
CA TYR A 52 -12.93 6.34 4.31
C TYR A 52 -11.52 6.12 3.74
N PRO A 53 -11.40 5.56 2.52
CA PRO A 53 -10.14 5.51 1.82
C PRO A 53 -9.83 6.88 1.20
N LEU A 54 -8.62 7.36 1.45
CA LEU A 54 -8.02 8.53 0.82
C LEU A 54 -6.90 8.06 -0.10
N ALA A 55 -6.85 8.62 -1.31
CA ALA A 55 -5.85 8.27 -2.31
C ALA A 55 -5.35 9.53 -3.03
N ASP A 56 -4.11 9.95 -2.76
CA ASP A 56 -3.43 11.03 -3.49
C ASP A 56 -1.91 10.85 -3.37
N TYR A 57 -1.18 11.02 -4.47
CA TYR A 57 0.29 10.92 -4.48
C TYR A 57 1.00 11.93 -3.55
N ALA A 58 0.31 13.00 -3.13
CA ALA A 58 0.82 13.89 -2.10
C ALA A 58 0.94 13.24 -0.70
N LEU A 59 0.35 12.06 -0.50
CA LEU A 59 0.41 11.28 0.74
C LEU A 59 1.51 10.21 0.73
N THR A 60 2.10 9.91 -0.43
CA THR A 60 3.19 8.94 -0.51
C THR A 60 4.35 9.40 0.38
N PRO A 61 4.88 8.54 1.27
CA PRO A 61 6.05 8.88 2.07
C PRO A 61 7.22 9.36 1.22
N ASP A 62 7.94 10.38 1.69
CA ASP A 62 9.14 10.89 1.00
C ASP A 62 10.30 9.88 1.07
N MET A 63 10.29 9.01 2.09
CA MET A 63 11.26 7.93 2.27
C MET A 63 10.59 6.71 2.92
N ALA A 64 10.86 5.52 2.39
CA ALA A 64 10.47 4.25 2.98
C ALA A 64 11.71 3.51 3.48
N ILE A 65 11.66 3.00 4.71
CA ILE A 65 12.71 2.16 5.30
C ILE A 65 12.10 0.78 5.55
N VAL A 66 12.70 -0.23 4.93
CA VAL A 66 12.29 -1.64 5.02
C VAL A 66 13.45 -2.43 5.61
N ASP A 67 13.49 -2.54 6.94
CA ASP A 67 14.51 -3.30 7.67
C ASP A 67 13.92 -4.61 8.19
N ALA A 68 14.43 -5.74 7.69
CA ALA A 68 13.95 -7.07 8.05
C ALA A 68 14.17 -7.42 9.53
N ASN A 69 15.10 -6.75 10.23
CA ASN A 69 15.30 -6.97 11.67
C ASN A 69 14.04 -6.64 12.48
N LEU A 70 13.20 -5.73 11.99
CA LEU A 70 11.98 -5.30 12.67
C LEU A 70 10.81 -6.29 12.54
N VAL A 71 10.95 -7.32 11.71
CA VAL A 71 9.89 -8.33 11.45
C VAL A 71 10.26 -9.73 11.95
N MET A 72 11.46 -9.92 12.51
CA MET A 72 11.95 -11.24 12.92
C MET A 72 11.12 -11.90 14.03
N ASP A 73 10.56 -11.09 14.93
CA ASP A 73 9.78 -11.56 16.08
C ASP A 73 8.26 -11.56 15.82
N MET A 74 7.81 -11.42 14.57
CA MET A 74 6.38 -11.41 14.26
C MET A 74 5.69 -12.73 14.63
N PRO A 75 4.50 -12.69 15.24
CA PRO A 75 3.68 -13.88 15.45
C PRO A 75 3.34 -14.55 14.12
N LYS A 76 3.26 -15.89 14.12
CA LYS A 76 2.95 -16.69 12.92
C LYS A 76 1.66 -16.24 12.22
N SER A 77 0.64 -15.85 12.99
CA SER A 77 -0.63 -15.35 12.45
C SER A 77 -0.45 -14.05 11.67
N LEU A 78 0.30 -13.10 12.23
CA LEU A 78 0.57 -11.83 11.57
C LEU A 78 1.43 -12.01 10.31
N CYS A 79 2.42 -12.90 10.37
CA CYS A 79 3.21 -13.27 9.20
C CYS A 79 2.32 -13.85 8.07
N ALA A 80 1.44 -14.80 8.40
CA ALA A 80 0.53 -15.41 7.43
C ALA A 80 -0.45 -14.39 6.82
N PHE A 81 -1.07 -13.55 7.65
CA PHE A 81 -2.00 -12.53 7.15
C PHE A 81 -1.30 -11.50 6.27
N GLY A 82 -0.14 -10.99 6.70
CA GLY A 82 0.62 -10.03 5.91
C GLY A 82 1.10 -10.62 4.57
N GLY A 83 1.66 -11.83 4.60
CA GLY A 83 2.14 -12.48 3.37
C GLY A 83 1.02 -12.77 2.38
N LEU A 84 -0.14 -13.25 2.84
CA LEU A 84 -1.31 -13.49 1.98
C LEU A 84 -1.93 -12.18 1.45
N ASP A 85 -1.90 -11.10 2.24
CA ASP A 85 -2.29 -9.77 1.78
C ASP A 85 -1.36 -9.29 0.65
N ALA A 86 -0.04 -9.47 0.80
CA ALA A 86 0.93 -9.16 -0.26
C ALA A 86 0.73 -10.01 -1.54
N VAL A 87 0.34 -11.28 -1.41
CA VAL A 87 -0.04 -12.12 -2.56
C VAL A 87 -1.24 -11.51 -3.28
N THR A 88 -2.26 -11.11 -2.52
CA THR A 88 -3.47 -10.46 -3.07
C THR A 88 -3.11 -9.17 -3.81
N HIS A 89 -2.30 -8.31 -3.19
CA HIS A 89 -1.82 -7.07 -3.80
C HIS A 89 -1.13 -7.32 -5.16
N ALA A 90 -0.19 -8.26 -5.20
CA ALA A 90 0.56 -8.53 -6.42
C ALA A 90 -0.32 -9.18 -7.52
N LEU A 91 -1.22 -10.09 -7.14
CA LEU A 91 -2.13 -10.74 -8.08
C LEU A 91 -3.11 -9.73 -8.68
N GLU A 92 -3.78 -8.93 -7.86
CA GLU A 92 -4.75 -7.93 -8.31
C GLU A 92 -4.09 -6.80 -9.11
N ALA A 93 -2.86 -6.39 -8.74
CA ALA A 93 -2.10 -5.42 -9.50
C ALA A 93 -1.76 -5.94 -10.91
N TYR A 94 -1.35 -7.20 -11.04
CA TYR A 94 -0.98 -7.80 -12.32
C TYR A 94 -2.17 -7.96 -13.27
N VAL A 95 -3.36 -8.24 -12.75
CA VAL A 95 -4.58 -8.38 -13.57
C VAL A 95 -5.41 -7.09 -13.65
N SER A 96 -4.90 -5.99 -13.08
CA SER A 96 -5.60 -4.71 -13.05
C SER A 96 -5.79 -4.12 -14.45
N VAL A 97 -6.90 -3.43 -14.67
CA VAL A 97 -7.12 -2.64 -15.89
C VAL A 97 -6.16 -1.44 -16.00
N LEU A 98 -5.44 -1.12 -14.92
CA LEU A 98 -4.38 -0.10 -14.86
C LEU A 98 -2.98 -0.72 -14.86
N ALA A 99 -2.84 -2.03 -15.10
CA ALA A 99 -1.55 -2.69 -15.21
C ALA A 99 -0.70 -2.08 -16.34
N SER A 100 0.61 -2.20 -16.20
CA SER A 100 1.60 -1.65 -17.13
C SER A 100 2.89 -2.46 -17.09
N GLU A 101 3.69 -2.35 -18.14
CA GLU A 101 5.01 -2.99 -18.23
C GLU A 101 5.96 -2.60 -17.07
N PHE A 102 5.73 -1.46 -16.43
CA PHE A 102 6.49 -1.00 -15.26
C PHE A 102 6.06 -1.68 -13.95
N SER A 103 4.78 -2.03 -13.81
CA SER A 103 4.24 -2.68 -12.60
C SER A 103 4.31 -4.21 -12.67
N ASP A 104 4.16 -4.78 -13.85
CA ASP A 104 3.97 -6.22 -14.04
C ASP A 104 5.17 -7.04 -13.58
N GLY A 105 6.38 -6.58 -13.89
CA GLY A 105 7.61 -7.22 -13.43
C GLY A 105 7.73 -7.25 -11.90
N GLN A 106 7.31 -6.18 -11.23
CA GLN A 106 7.35 -6.10 -9.75
C GLN A 106 6.31 -7.03 -9.12
N ALA A 107 5.10 -7.09 -9.68
CA ALA A 107 4.05 -7.98 -9.21
C ALA A 107 4.46 -9.46 -9.34
N LEU A 108 5.02 -9.87 -10.49
CA LEU A 108 5.50 -11.23 -10.69
C LEU A 108 6.67 -11.59 -9.76
N GLN A 109 7.60 -10.65 -9.56
CA GLN A 109 8.73 -10.87 -8.66
C GLN A 109 8.26 -11.03 -7.20
N ALA A 110 7.29 -10.21 -6.75
CA ALA A 110 6.68 -10.35 -5.43
C ALA A 110 6.01 -11.72 -5.25
N LEU A 111 5.20 -12.16 -6.21
CA LEU A 111 4.54 -13.47 -6.18
C LEU A 111 5.55 -14.62 -6.13
N LYS A 112 6.64 -14.54 -6.90
CA LYS A 112 7.70 -15.55 -6.88
C LYS A 112 8.36 -15.64 -5.50
N LEU A 113 8.74 -14.50 -4.91
CA LEU A 113 9.36 -14.46 -3.59
C LEU A 113 8.44 -14.99 -2.49
N LEU A 114 7.15 -14.61 -2.53
CA LEU A 114 6.14 -15.08 -1.57
C LEU A 114 5.93 -16.59 -1.69
N LYS A 115 5.84 -17.13 -2.91
CA LYS A 115 5.73 -18.58 -3.12
C LYS A 115 6.94 -19.36 -2.56
N GLU A 116 8.13 -18.77 -2.58
CA GLU A 116 9.36 -19.44 -2.18
C GLU A 116 9.65 -19.33 -0.67
N ASN A 117 9.11 -18.32 0.02
CA ASN A 117 9.55 -17.96 1.38
C ASN A 117 8.43 -17.76 2.42
N LEU A 118 7.16 -17.77 2.03
CA LEU A 118 6.01 -17.68 2.96
C LEU A 118 5.57 -19.06 3.45
#